data_AF-A0A392R3R4-F1
#
_entry.id   AF-A0A392R3R4-F1
#
_cell.length_a   1.000
_cell.length_b   1.000
_cell.length_c   1.000
_cell.angle_alpha   90.00
_cell.angle_beta   90.00
_cell.angle_gamma   90.00
#
_symmetry.space_group_name_H-M   'P 1'
#
loop_
_entity.id
_entity.type
_entity.pdbx_description
1 polymer ?
#
loop_
_entity_poly.entity_id
_entity_poly.type
_entity_poly.pdbx_seq_one_letter_code
_entity_poly.pdbx_strand_id
1 'polypeptide(L)'
;WKSFHVDGWGGYVLKEKFKMIKGALKEWHTTHAQNLSSRIDSLKVRLSALDQKGEDEVLSEAELAEFHGVTSNIHSLSRMNANISWQQ
;
A
#
# COMPACT_ATOMS: atom_id res chain seq x y z
N TRP A 1 -7.19 -11.21 20.99
CA TRP A 1 -6.87 -12.26 21.98
C TRP A 1 -8.11 -12.98 22.50
N LYS A 2 -9.09 -12.26 23.07
CA LYS A 2 -10.39 -12.84 23.51
C LYS A 2 -11.30 -13.28 22.36
N SER A 3 -11.13 -12.68 21.18
CA SER A 3 -11.83 -13.00 19.94
C SER A 3 -11.42 -14.33 19.28
N PHE A 4 -10.26 -14.88 19.62
CA PHE A 4 -9.80 -16.17 19.10
C PHE A 4 -10.20 -17.26 20.09
N HIS A 5 -11.19 -18.05 19.73
CA HIS A 5 -11.67 -19.17 20.53
C HIS A 5 -10.95 -20.45 20.10
N VAL A 6 -10.13 -21.00 21.00
CA VAL A 6 -9.38 -22.24 20.82
C VAL A 6 -9.31 -22.93 22.18
N ASP A 7 -9.72 -24.19 22.22
CA ASP A 7 -9.71 -25.02 23.41
C ASP A 7 -8.57 -26.06 23.38
N GLY A 8 -8.20 -26.56 24.56
CA GLY A 8 -7.15 -27.57 24.74
C GLY A 8 -6.16 -27.19 25.85
N TRP A 9 -5.02 -27.88 25.89
CA TRP A 9 -3.96 -27.58 26.85
C TRP A 9 -3.25 -26.25 26.51
N GLY A 10 -2.74 -25.56 27.53
CA GLY A 10 -2.26 -24.17 27.39
C GLY A 10 -1.24 -23.94 26.27
N GLY A 11 -0.32 -24.89 26.05
CA GLY A 11 0.66 -24.79 24.96
C GLY A 11 0.04 -24.84 23.57
N TYR A 12 -0.99 -25.66 23.38
CA TYR A 12 -1.72 -25.74 22.12
C TYR A 12 -2.56 -24.48 21.88
N VAL A 13 -3.29 -24.02 22.91
CA VAL A 13 -4.10 -22.79 22.84
C VAL A 13 -3.22 -21.59 22.46
N LEU A 14 -2.03 -21.48 23.07
CA LEU A 14 -1.09 -20.41 22.75
C LEU A 14 -0.60 -20.48 21.29
N LYS A 15 -0.18 -21.66 20.84
CA LYS A 15 0.30 -21.89 19.47
C LYS A 15 -0.74 -21.52 18.42
N GLU A 16 -1.97 -22.00 18.57
CA GLU A 16 -3.02 -21.76 17.58
C GLU A 16 -3.49 -20.30 17.59
N LYS A 17 -3.59 -19.65 18.76
CA LYS A 17 -3.86 -18.20 18.82
C LYS A 17 -2.79 -17.38 18.11
N PHE A 18 -1.51 -17.75 18.24
CA PHE A 18 -0.44 -17.09 17.49
C PHE A 18 -0.56 -17.29 15.98
N LYS A 19 -0.92 -18.49 15.52
CA LYS A 19 -1.17 -18.74 14.09
C LYS A 19 -2.31 -17.88 13.57
N MET A 20 -3.41 -17.76 14.31
CA MET A 20 -4.55 -16.93 13.91
C MET A 20 -4.18 -15.44 13.86
N ILE A 21 -3.41 -14.95 14.84
CA ILE A 21 -2.88 -13.57 14.81
C ILE A 21 -1.98 -13.35 13.59
N LYS A 22 -1.07 -14.28 13.31
CA LYS A 22 -0.21 -14.22 12.12
C LYS A 22 -1.03 -14.22 10.83
N GLY A 23 -2.09 -15.04 10.76
CA GLY A 23 -3.02 -15.08 9.64
C GLY A 23 -3.75 -13.75 9.43
N ALA A 24 -4.36 -13.22 10.49
CA ALA A 24 -5.06 -11.93 10.45
C ALA A 24 -4.12 -10.77 10.07
N LEU A 25 -2.87 -10.79 10.55
CA LEU A 25 -1.86 -9.81 10.18
C LEU A 25 -1.49 -9.92 8.69
N LYS A 26 -1.35 -11.15 8.18
CA LYS A 26 -1.10 -11.39 6.75
C LYS A 26 -2.26 -10.89 5.89
N GLU A 27 -3.50 -11.16 6.29
CA GLU A 27 -4.70 -10.70 5.59
C GLU A 27 -4.84 -9.17 5.61
N TRP A 28 -4.59 -8.54 6.77
CA TRP A 28 -4.55 -7.08 6.88
C TRP A 28 -3.48 -6.48 5.96
N HIS A 29 -2.27 -7.06 5.96
CA HIS A 29 -1.19 -6.64 5.07
C HIS A 29 -1.58 -6.83 3.59
N THR A 30 -2.19 -7.96 3.22
CA THR A 30 -2.69 -8.20 1.86
C THR A 30 -3.69 -7.13 1.45
N THR A 31 -4.72 -6.88 2.26
CA THR A 31 -5.77 -5.90 1.95
C THR A 31 -5.28 -4.44 1.93
N HIS A 32 -4.31 -4.08 2.79
CA HIS A 32 -3.88 -2.69 2.95
C HIS A 32 -2.58 -2.36 2.20
N ALA A 33 -1.68 -3.32 2.01
CA ALA A 33 -0.38 -3.11 1.35
C ALA A 33 -0.34 -3.60 -0.10
N GLN A 34 -1.16 -4.59 -0.53
CA GLN A 34 -1.22 -4.93 -1.96
C GLN A 34 -1.86 -3.84 -2.83
N ASN A 35 -2.61 -2.90 -2.22
CA ASN A 35 -3.14 -1.73 -2.94
C ASN A 35 -2.05 -0.69 -3.29
N LEU A 36 -0.81 -0.87 -2.83
CA LEU A 36 0.26 0.08 -3.15
C LEU A 36 0.57 0.10 -4.65
N SER A 37 0.59 -1.06 -5.31
CA SER A 37 0.82 -1.13 -6.77
C SER A 37 -0.30 -0.45 -7.54
N SER A 38 -1.56 -0.75 -7.24
CA SER A 38 -2.72 -0.11 -7.88
C SER A 38 -2.78 1.40 -7.62
N ARG A 39 -2.39 1.87 -6.42
CA ARG A 39 -2.27 3.30 -6.14
C ARG A 39 -1.16 3.95 -6.96
N ILE A 40 -0.01 3.29 -7.09
CA ILE A 40 1.09 3.78 -7.95
C ILE A 40 0.62 3.87 -9.40
N ASP A 41 -0.07 2.86 -9.91
CA ASP A 41 -0.56 2.85 -11.29
C ASP A 41 -1.61 3.93 -11.54
N SER A 42 -2.55 4.14 -10.60
CA SER A 42 -3.50 5.26 -10.67
C SER A 42 -2.81 6.62 -10.66
N LEU A 43 -1.77 6.80 -9.84
CA LEU A 43 -1.00 8.03 -9.81
C LEU A 43 -0.18 8.23 -11.09
N LYS A 44 0.37 7.17 -11.69
CA LYS A 44 1.05 7.23 -12.99
C LYS A 44 0.10 7.68 -14.10
N VAL A 45 -1.13 7.15 -14.14
CA VAL A 45 -2.15 7.60 -15.10
C VAL A 45 -2.43 9.10 -14.93
N ARG A 46 -2.57 9.56 -13.68
CA ARG A 46 -2.79 10.99 -13.39
C ARG A 46 -1.58 11.86 -13.77
N LEU A 47 -0.37 11.38 -13.51
CA LEU A 47 0.86 12.06 -13.90
C LEU A 47 0.95 12.19 -15.42
N SER A 48 0.68 11.12 -16.17
CA SER A 48 0.65 11.15 -17.65
C SER A 48 -0.40 12.11 -18.20
N ALA A 49 -1.55 12.25 -17.54
CA ALA A 49 -2.57 13.22 -17.95
C ALA A 49 -2.10 14.67 -17.76
N LEU A 50 -1.40 14.97 -16.65
CA LEU A 50 -0.81 16.30 -16.42
C LEU A 50 0.37 16.58 -17.36
N ASP A 51 1.18 15.57 -17.66
CA ASP A 51 2.31 15.65 -18.59
C ASP A 51 1.82 15.99 -20.00
N GLN A 52 0.86 15.22 -20.52
CA GLN A 52 0.22 15.50 -21.81
C GLN A 52 -0.38 16.91 -21.85
N LYS A 53 -1.05 17.31 -20.77
CA LYS A 53 -1.63 18.64 -20.66
C LYS A 53 -0.56 19.74 -20.71
N GLY A 54 0.58 19.54 -20.06
CA GLY A 54 1.70 20.48 -20.05
C GLY A 54 2.40 20.63 -21.41
N GLU A 55 2.34 19.61 -22.25
CA GLU A 55 2.79 19.67 -23.65
C GLU A 55 1.82 20.47 -24.53
N ASP A 56 0.51 20.34 -24.28
CA ASP A 56 -0.54 21.01 -25.06
C ASP A 56 -0.77 22.47 -24.62
N GLU A 57 -0.65 22.77 -23.32
CA GLU A 57 -0.87 24.09 -22.73
C GLU A 57 -0.04 24.35 -21.46
N VAL A 58 0.10 25.63 -21.08
CA VAL A 58 0.81 26.01 -19.85
C VAL A 58 -0.03 25.57 -18.64
N LEU A 59 0.54 24.69 -17.81
CA LEU A 59 -0.07 24.27 -16.55
C LEU A 59 -0.26 25.47 -15.60
N SER A 60 -1.41 25.50 -14.93
CA SER A 60 -1.61 26.43 -13.83
C SER A 60 -0.71 26.09 -12.64
N GLU A 61 -0.47 27.07 -11.76
CA GLU A 61 0.32 26.85 -10.54
C GLU A 61 -0.23 25.69 -9.68
N ALA A 62 -1.56 25.55 -9.61
CA ALA A 62 -2.20 24.46 -8.88
C ALA A 62 -1.90 23.09 -9.51
N GLU A 63 -1.86 23.00 -10.84
CA GLU A 63 -1.56 21.76 -11.57
C GLU A 63 -0.08 21.41 -11.49
N LEU A 64 0.80 22.41 -11.51
CA LEU A 64 2.23 22.21 -11.29
C LEU A 64 2.51 21.69 -9.87
N ALA A 65 1.87 22.29 -8.86
CA ALA A 65 1.94 21.82 -7.48
C ALA A 65 1.41 20.38 -7.34
N GLU A 66 0.32 20.06 -8.05
CA GLU A 66 -0.21 18.70 -8.11
C GLU A 66 0.78 17.73 -8.77
N PHE A 67 1.37 18.10 -9.90
CA PHE A 67 2.36 17.29 -10.62
C PHE A 67 3.53 16.90 -9.70
N HIS A 68 4.09 17.87 -8.98
CA HIS A 68 5.14 17.62 -7.99
C HIS A 68 4.66 16.73 -6.84
N GLY A 69 3.43 16.95 -6.35
CA GLY A 69 2.82 16.13 -5.31
C GLY A 69 2.61 14.67 -5.73
N VAL A 70 2.07 14.44 -6.93
CA VAL A 70 1.86 13.11 -7.53
C VAL A 70 3.21 12.41 -7.72
N THR A 71 4.22 13.11 -8.26
CA THR A 71 5.58 12.58 -8.44
C THR A 71 6.19 12.15 -7.10
N SER A 72 6.13 13.01 -6.08
CA SER A 72 6.62 12.70 -4.73
C SER A 72 5.92 11.49 -4.13
N ASN A 73 4.59 11.39 -4.29
CA ASN A 73 3.81 10.26 -3.83
C ASN A 73 4.20 8.96 -4.55
N ILE A 74 4.36 8.97 -5.87
CA ILE A 74 4.83 7.81 -6.64
C ILE A 74 6.19 7.34 -6.12
N HIS A 75 7.15 8.25 -5.93
CA HIS A 75 8.46 7.89 -5.38
C HIS A 75 8.38 7.28 -3.98
N SER A 76 7.63 7.90 -3.07
CA SER A 76 7.46 7.41 -1.70
C SER A 76 6.82 6.02 -1.67
N LEU A 77 5.72 5.85 -2.41
CA LEU A 77 5.01 4.58 -2.50
C LEU A 77 5.86 3.50 -3.17
N SER A 78 6.63 3.83 -4.21
CA SER A 78 7.49 2.87 -4.90
C SER A 78 8.61 2.37 -4.00
N ARG A 79 9.20 3.23 -3.16
CA ARG A 79 10.18 2.81 -2.15
C ARG A 79 9.57 1.85 -1.13
N MET A 80 8.37 2.16 -0.63
CA MET A 80 7.66 1.26 0.29
C MET A 80 7.33 -0.07 -0.37
N ASN A 81 6.82 -0.05 -1.60
CA ASN A 81 6.47 -1.25 -2.36
C ASN A 81 7.70 -2.13 -2.60
N ALA A 82 8.84 -1.54 -2.99
CA ALA A 82 10.08 -2.28 -3.16
C ALA A 82 10.52 -2.95 -1.85
N ASN A 83 10.50 -2.23 -0.72
CA ASN A 83 10.87 -2.78 0.58
C ASN A 83 10.00 -3.99 0.96
N ILE A 84 8.68 -3.90 0.72
CA ILE A 84 7.75 -5.00 0.99
C ILE A 84 8.02 -6.19 0.07
N SER A 85 8.24 -5.97 -1.23
CA SER A 85 8.53 -7.04 -2.19
C SER A 85 9.81 -7.81 -1.84
N TRP A 86 10.80 -7.15 -1.24
CA TRP A 86 12.04 -7.82 -0.79
C TRP A 86 11.86 -8.65 0.49
N GLN A 87 10.77 -8.48 1.23
CA GLN A 87 10.47 -9.24 2.46
C GLN A 87 9.55 -10.44 2.22
N GLN A 88 9.00 -10.60 1.01
CA GLN A 88 8.15 -11.73 0.60
C GLN A 88 8.98 -12.88 0.04
#